data_AF-R1E1J9-F1
#
_entry.id   AF-R1E1J9-F1
#
_cell.length_a   1.000
_cell.length_b   1.000
_cell.length_c   1.000
_cell.angle_alpha   90.00
_cell.angle_beta   90.00
_cell.angle_gamma   90.00
#
_symmetry.space_group_name_H-M   'P 1'
#
loop_
_entity.id
_entity.type
_entity.pdbx_description
1 polymer ?
#
loop_
_entity_poly.entity_id
_entity_poly.type
_entity_poly.pdbx_seq_one_letter_code
_entity_poly.pdbx_strand_id
1 'polypeptide(L)'
;MSASSSGGVIVFLDIDGVLLPFGSNAAAVEPPALFDDACLSALSALLAAPLPCEPRLVLSSTWRAQPAFVADILDEFRRFGAANDGSPLGAVTAFVDATSTEHFGARQHEIASWLERRRAQGQAPAAWVCLDDEELLDGEECAERRAMFEGHVVQTRSDVGLTAEQAARAVALLRAQLAGSGSTSKRRWGDGEEEGEEYDENVTQGLQTHLSAVSRTV
;
A
#
# COMPACT_ATOMS: atom_id res chain seq x y z
N MET A 1 -10.85 29.59 7.64
CA MET A 1 -9.62 29.08 7.02
C MET A 1 -9.76 27.57 6.90
N SER A 2 -10.19 27.07 5.74
CA SER A 2 -10.23 25.61 5.52
C SER A 2 -8.79 25.18 5.23
N ALA A 3 -8.13 24.58 6.22
CA ALA A 3 -6.84 23.94 5.97
C ALA A 3 -7.09 22.87 4.91
N SER A 4 -6.46 23.02 3.74
CA SER A 4 -6.39 21.96 2.73
C SER A 4 -5.85 20.73 3.45
N SER A 5 -6.70 19.71 3.68
CA SER A 5 -6.25 18.50 4.35
C SER A 5 -5.29 17.80 3.40
N SER A 6 -3.99 18.00 3.60
CA SER A 6 -2.98 17.14 3.00
C SER A 6 -3.38 15.71 3.31
N GLY A 7 -3.40 14.85 2.29
CA GLY A 7 -3.71 13.42 2.49
C GLY A 7 -2.86 12.86 3.62
N GLY A 8 -3.42 12.00 4.46
CA GLY A 8 -2.66 11.38 5.54
C GLY A 8 -1.58 10.41 5.04
N VAL A 9 -0.79 9.89 5.97
CA VAL A 9 0.11 8.74 5.74
C VAL A 9 -0.67 7.45 5.96
N ILE A 10 -0.56 6.49 5.05
CA ILE A 10 -1.22 5.18 5.14
C ILE A 10 -0.18 4.05 5.19
N VAL A 11 -0.40 3.10 6.08
CA VAL A 11 0.35 1.85 6.13
C VAL A 11 -0.63 0.72 5.87
N PHE A 12 -0.51 0.05 4.73
CA PHE A 12 -1.22 -1.20 4.47
C PHE A 12 -0.48 -2.31 5.20
N LEU A 13 -1.20 -2.99 6.09
CA LEU A 13 -0.65 -4.00 6.97
C LEU A 13 -1.28 -5.36 6.64
N ASP A 14 -0.45 -6.29 6.20
CA ASP A 14 -0.76 -7.72 6.28
C ASP A 14 -0.38 -8.29 7.67
N ILE A 15 -0.88 -9.48 7.99
CA ILE A 15 -0.68 -10.13 9.30
C ILE A 15 0.20 -11.36 9.15
N ASP A 16 -0.21 -12.30 8.30
CA ASP A 16 0.53 -13.54 8.05
C ASP A 16 1.90 -13.18 7.44
N GLY A 17 2.98 -13.75 7.98
CA GLY A 17 4.33 -13.48 7.49
C GLY A 17 4.89 -12.09 7.79
N VAL A 18 4.07 -11.15 8.31
CA VAL A 18 4.47 -9.81 8.75
C VAL A 18 4.52 -9.69 10.28
N LEU A 19 3.39 -9.90 10.96
CA LEU A 19 3.31 -9.91 12.42
C LEU A 19 3.22 -11.31 13.01
N LEU A 20 2.80 -12.26 12.18
CA LEU A 20 2.72 -13.68 12.50
C LEU A 20 3.66 -14.46 11.56
N PRO A 21 4.98 -14.48 11.84
CA PRO A 21 5.91 -15.28 11.04
C PRO A 21 5.48 -16.75 11.01
N PHE A 22 5.61 -17.40 9.86
CA PHE A 22 5.29 -18.81 9.67
C PHE A 22 6.33 -19.52 8.81
N GLY A 23 6.41 -20.85 8.98
CA GLY A 23 7.40 -21.69 8.33
C GLY A 23 8.34 -22.35 9.34
N SER A 24 9.23 -23.22 8.84
CA SER A 24 10.08 -24.06 9.71
C SER A 24 11.11 -23.29 10.55
N ASN A 25 11.40 -22.05 10.17
CA ASN A 25 12.39 -21.20 10.84
C ASN A 25 11.75 -20.08 11.66
N ALA A 26 10.41 -19.97 11.66
CA ALA A 26 9.72 -18.94 12.40
C ALA A 26 9.96 -19.13 13.91
N ALA A 27 10.21 -18.02 14.61
CA ALA A 27 10.31 -18.05 16.06
C ALA A 27 8.97 -18.52 16.66
N ALA A 28 9.04 -19.41 17.64
CA ALA A 28 7.83 -19.84 18.35
C ALA A 28 7.30 -18.65 19.17
N VAL A 29 6.02 -18.32 18.97
CA VAL A 29 5.30 -17.38 19.83
C VAL A 29 4.71 -18.19 20.99
N GLU A 30 5.15 -17.88 22.20
CA GLU A 30 4.66 -18.55 23.39
C GLU A 30 3.32 -17.95 23.85
N PRO A 31 2.29 -18.78 24.12
CA PRO A 31 1.05 -18.30 24.70
C PRO A 31 1.31 -17.53 26.02
N PRO A 32 0.52 -16.47 26.32
CA PRO A 32 -0.74 -16.11 25.65
C PRO A 32 -0.58 -15.16 24.46
N ALA A 33 0.65 -14.79 24.07
CA ALA A 33 0.85 -13.90 22.93
C ALA A 33 0.42 -14.59 21.63
N LEU A 34 -0.15 -13.79 20.72
CA LEU A 34 -0.50 -14.25 19.38
C LEU A 34 0.53 -13.80 18.35
N PHE A 35 1.16 -12.65 18.55
CA PHE A 35 2.22 -12.13 17.67
C PHE A 35 3.59 -12.09 18.33
N ASP A 36 4.62 -12.11 17.51
CA ASP A 36 6.00 -11.89 17.96
C ASP A 36 6.17 -10.42 18.40
N ASP A 37 6.56 -10.22 19.66
CA ASP A 37 6.82 -8.91 20.24
C ASP A 37 7.93 -8.14 19.48
N ALA A 38 8.86 -8.83 18.80
CA ALA A 38 9.85 -8.19 17.95
C ALA A 38 9.20 -7.53 16.72
N CYS A 39 8.24 -8.20 16.09
CA CYS A 39 7.48 -7.67 14.95
C CYS A 39 6.59 -6.49 15.38
N LEU A 40 5.93 -6.61 16.54
CA LEU A 40 5.14 -5.51 17.12
C LEU A 40 6.01 -4.31 17.49
N SER A 41 7.22 -4.55 18.02
CA SER A 41 8.19 -3.49 18.30
C SER A 41 8.59 -2.75 17.02
N ALA A 42 8.86 -3.47 15.93
CA ALA A 42 9.18 -2.87 14.64
C ALA A 42 8.01 -2.04 14.07
N LEU A 43 6.77 -2.56 14.13
CA LEU A 43 5.59 -1.81 13.72
C LEU A 43 5.39 -0.56 14.59
N SER A 44 5.55 -0.68 15.90
CA SER A 44 5.47 0.44 16.84
C SER A 44 6.48 1.55 16.51
N ALA A 45 7.72 1.18 16.18
CA ALA A 45 8.75 2.12 15.77
C ALA A 45 8.40 2.85 14.45
N LEU A 46 7.79 2.16 13.48
CA LEU A 46 7.27 2.78 12.26
C LEU A 46 6.17 3.80 12.56
N LEU A 47 5.21 3.45 13.42
CA LEU A 47 4.10 4.33 13.79
C LEU A 47 4.55 5.53 14.62
N ALA A 48 5.57 5.37 15.46
CA ALA A 48 6.16 6.44 16.27
C ALA A 48 7.11 7.37 15.47
N ALA A 49 7.41 7.03 14.22
CA ALA A 49 8.39 7.77 13.43
C ALA A 49 7.94 9.24 13.22
N PRO A 50 8.85 10.22 13.35
CA PRO A 50 8.50 11.62 13.16
C PRO A 50 8.28 11.89 11.67
N LEU A 51 7.02 11.81 11.26
CA LEU A 51 6.50 12.18 9.95
C LEU A 51 5.62 13.44 10.08
N PRO A 52 5.45 14.24 9.00
CA PRO A 52 4.56 15.40 8.99
C PRO A 52 3.09 15.08 9.32
N CYS A 53 2.68 13.81 9.16
CA CYS A 53 1.36 13.31 9.47
C CYS A 53 1.48 11.97 10.18
N GLU A 54 0.59 11.73 11.14
CA GLU A 54 0.51 10.46 11.85
C GLU A 54 0.16 9.31 10.88
N PRO A 55 0.93 8.21 10.86
CA PRO A 55 0.59 7.02 10.10
C PRO A 55 -0.72 6.39 10.56
N ARG A 56 -1.55 5.97 9.61
CA ARG A 56 -2.80 5.26 9.91
C ARG A 56 -2.82 3.90 9.23
N LEU A 57 -3.30 2.89 9.94
CA LEU A 57 -3.29 1.51 9.47
C LEU A 57 -4.56 1.18 8.66
N VAL A 58 -4.34 0.63 7.47
CA VAL A 58 -5.37 -0.03 6.66
C VAL A 58 -5.07 -1.52 6.70
N LEU A 59 -6.04 -2.34 7.12
CA LEU A 59 -5.84 -3.79 7.18
C LEU A 59 -5.95 -4.39 5.78
N SER A 60 -4.82 -4.88 5.27
CA SER A 60 -4.71 -5.60 4.01
C SER A 60 -4.27 -7.03 4.32
N SER A 61 -5.12 -7.76 5.07
CA SER A 61 -4.89 -9.15 5.45
C SER A 61 -6.13 -10.01 5.30
N THR A 62 -5.99 -11.30 5.00
CA THR A 62 -7.13 -12.24 4.99
C THR A 62 -7.91 -12.22 6.32
N TRP A 63 -7.24 -11.89 7.42
CA TRP A 63 -7.81 -11.71 8.76
C TRP A 63 -8.97 -10.70 8.80
N ARG A 64 -8.98 -9.70 7.92
CA ARG A 64 -10.05 -8.68 7.83
C ARG A 64 -11.43 -9.28 7.52
N ALA A 65 -11.48 -10.50 6.97
CA ALA A 65 -12.73 -11.18 6.64
C ALA A 65 -13.51 -11.66 7.87
N GLN A 66 -12.87 -11.76 9.04
CA GLN A 66 -13.48 -12.25 10.27
C GLN A 66 -13.36 -11.21 11.39
N PRO A 67 -14.46 -10.63 11.88
CA PRO A 67 -14.40 -9.61 12.94
C PRO A 67 -13.69 -10.05 14.22
N ALA A 68 -13.75 -11.35 14.56
CA ALA A 68 -13.03 -11.91 15.70
C ALA A 68 -11.52 -11.77 15.54
N PHE A 69 -10.97 -12.07 14.36
CA PHE A 69 -9.54 -11.93 14.08
C PHE A 69 -9.09 -10.47 14.09
N VAL A 70 -9.94 -9.54 13.66
CA VAL A 70 -9.67 -8.10 13.80
C VAL A 70 -9.61 -7.70 15.28
N ALA A 71 -10.49 -8.24 16.11
CA ALA A 71 -10.46 -7.99 17.56
C ALA A 71 -9.19 -8.57 18.19
N ASP A 72 -8.78 -9.79 17.81
CA ASP A 72 -7.55 -10.42 18.29
C ASP A 72 -6.32 -9.56 17.96
N ILE A 73 -6.25 -8.98 16.75
CA ILE A 73 -5.15 -8.07 16.38
C ILE A 73 -5.11 -6.84 17.29
N LEU A 74 -6.25 -6.20 17.52
CA LEU A 74 -6.34 -5.00 18.36
C LEU A 74 -6.07 -5.30 19.84
N ASP A 75 -6.44 -6.48 20.30
CA ASP A 75 -6.15 -6.93 21.66
C ASP A 75 -4.64 -7.19 21.84
N GLU A 76 -3.95 -7.74 20.84
CA GLU A 76 -2.48 -7.85 20.85
C GLU A 76 -1.78 -6.49 20.81
N PHE A 77 -2.28 -5.53 20.02
CA PHE A 77 -1.76 -4.16 20.02
C PHE A 77 -1.90 -3.51 21.39
N ARG A 78 -3.04 -3.71 22.06
CA ARG A 78 -3.27 -3.24 23.42
C ARG A 78 -2.38 -3.94 24.44
N ARG A 79 -2.24 -5.26 24.36
CA ARG A 79 -1.34 -6.06 25.22
C ARG A 79 0.09 -5.52 25.11
N PHE A 80 0.60 -5.42 23.90
CA PHE A 80 1.95 -4.93 23.64
C PHE A 80 2.13 -3.48 24.11
N GLY A 81 1.16 -2.60 23.83
CA GLY A 81 1.17 -1.22 24.29
C GLY A 81 1.15 -1.07 25.82
N ALA A 82 0.41 -1.92 26.53
CA ALA A 82 0.38 -1.93 27.99
C ALA A 82 1.70 -2.41 28.61
N ALA A 83 2.41 -3.32 27.93
CA ALA A 83 3.72 -3.82 28.36
C ALA A 83 4.88 -2.86 27.99
N ASN A 84 4.69 -1.98 27.00
CA ASN A 84 5.70 -1.08 26.46
C ASN A 84 5.20 0.37 26.51
N ASP A 85 5.43 1.03 27.65
CA ASP A 85 4.99 2.42 27.88
C ASP A 85 5.45 3.36 26.76
N GLY A 86 4.53 4.20 26.28
CA GLY A 86 4.75 5.10 25.15
C GLY A 86 4.63 4.48 23.75
N SER A 87 4.39 3.17 23.61
CA SER A 87 4.15 2.54 22.31
C SER A 87 2.83 3.02 21.68
N PRO A 88 2.82 3.58 20.45
CA PRO A 88 1.60 4.02 19.78
C PRO A 88 0.61 2.88 19.50
N LEU A 89 1.05 1.61 19.47
CA LEU A 89 0.15 0.48 19.25
C LEU A 89 -0.96 0.39 20.31
N GLY A 90 -0.68 0.76 21.56
CA GLY A 90 -1.70 0.76 22.62
C GLY A 90 -2.85 1.75 22.38
N ALA A 91 -2.64 2.77 21.54
CA ALA A 91 -3.64 3.77 21.15
C ALA A 91 -4.44 3.36 19.89
N VAL A 92 -4.02 2.32 19.18
CA VAL A 92 -4.74 1.84 17.98
C VAL A 92 -5.96 1.04 18.43
N THR A 93 -7.12 1.69 18.46
CA THR A 93 -8.40 1.04 18.82
C THR A 93 -9.19 0.54 17.62
N ALA A 94 -8.80 0.94 16.41
CA ALA A 94 -9.42 0.50 15.16
C ALA A 94 -8.49 0.76 13.96
N PHE A 95 -8.63 -0.05 12.91
CA PHE A 95 -8.09 0.28 11.59
C PHE A 95 -8.92 1.40 10.95
N VAL A 96 -8.27 2.30 10.18
CA VAL A 96 -9.01 3.38 9.51
C VAL A 96 -9.81 2.89 8.31
N ASP A 97 -9.43 1.72 7.78
CA ASP A 97 -10.13 1.02 6.72
C ASP A 97 -9.60 -0.42 6.58
N ALA A 98 -10.17 -1.19 5.67
CA ALA A 98 -9.65 -2.47 5.21
C ALA A 98 -9.76 -2.58 3.67
N THR A 99 -8.88 -3.37 3.04
CA THR A 99 -9.02 -3.65 1.61
C THR A 99 -10.27 -4.52 1.35
N SER A 100 -10.87 -4.41 0.16
CA SER A 100 -12.09 -5.18 -0.16
C SER A 100 -11.80 -6.69 -0.14
N THR A 101 -12.74 -7.49 0.35
CA THR A 101 -12.70 -8.96 0.27
C THR A 101 -13.46 -9.51 -0.95
N GLU A 102 -14.14 -8.64 -1.72
CA GLU A 102 -14.98 -9.05 -2.86
C GLU A 102 -14.15 -9.47 -4.07
N HIS A 103 -12.92 -8.97 -4.16
CA HIS A 103 -11.95 -9.37 -5.17
C HIS A 103 -10.99 -10.36 -4.53
N PHE A 104 -11.22 -11.66 -4.74
CA PHE A 104 -10.24 -12.72 -4.45
C PHE A 104 -9.02 -12.67 -5.40
N GLY A 105 -8.64 -11.47 -5.84
CA GLY A 105 -7.47 -11.24 -6.69
C GLY A 105 -6.21 -11.11 -5.85
N ALA A 106 -5.06 -10.97 -6.51
CA ALA A 106 -3.80 -10.70 -5.81
C ALA A 106 -3.91 -9.46 -4.93
N ARG A 107 -3.25 -9.48 -3.76
CA ARG A 107 -3.20 -8.37 -2.79
C ARG A 107 -2.97 -7.00 -3.43
N GLN A 108 -2.10 -6.97 -4.44
CA GLN A 108 -1.79 -5.79 -5.23
C GLN A 108 -3.04 -5.11 -5.83
N HIS A 109 -4.00 -5.87 -6.35
CA HIS A 109 -5.24 -5.33 -6.92
C HIS A 109 -6.18 -4.77 -5.84
N GLU A 110 -6.26 -5.40 -4.67
CA GLU A 110 -7.11 -4.92 -3.59
C GLU A 110 -6.64 -3.54 -3.08
N ILE A 111 -5.31 -3.40 -2.90
CA ILE A 111 -4.67 -2.17 -2.46
C ILE A 111 -4.78 -1.09 -3.53
N ALA A 112 -4.52 -1.42 -4.81
CA ALA A 112 -4.69 -0.49 -5.93
C ALA A 112 -6.14 0.03 -6.01
N SER A 113 -7.12 -0.87 -5.92
CA SER A 113 -8.55 -0.51 -5.92
C SER A 113 -8.91 0.41 -4.75
N TRP A 114 -8.32 0.17 -3.58
CA TRP A 114 -8.50 1.05 -2.42
C TRP A 114 -7.95 2.46 -2.68
N LEU A 115 -6.73 2.56 -3.20
CA LEU A 115 -6.07 3.84 -3.52
C LEU A 115 -6.84 4.63 -4.58
N GLU A 116 -7.29 3.96 -5.65
CA GLU A 116 -8.07 4.58 -6.72
C GLU A 116 -9.40 5.13 -6.23
N ARG A 117 -10.13 4.35 -5.42
CA ARG A 117 -11.37 4.80 -4.80
C ARG A 117 -11.17 6.03 -3.91
N ARG A 118 -10.12 6.05 -3.08
CA ARG A 118 -9.78 7.21 -2.25
C ARG A 118 -9.42 8.43 -3.11
N ARG A 119 -8.66 8.24 -4.19
CA ARG A 119 -8.34 9.31 -5.14
C ARG A 119 -9.59 9.87 -5.81
N ALA A 120 -10.49 9.01 -6.27
CA ALA A 120 -11.76 9.43 -6.87
C ALA A 120 -12.64 10.24 -5.91
N GLN A 121 -12.50 10.01 -4.60
CA GLN A 121 -13.18 10.76 -3.55
C GLN A 121 -12.46 12.04 -3.12
N GLY A 122 -11.34 12.41 -3.76
CA GLY A 122 -10.50 13.54 -3.35
C GLY A 122 -9.75 13.32 -2.03
N GLN A 123 -9.58 12.06 -1.63
CA GLN A 123 -8.98 11.63 -0.35
C GLN A 123 -7.70 10.80 -0.55
N ALA A 124 -6.96 11.04 -1.64
CA ALA A 124 -5.70 10.34 -1.89
C ALA A 124 -4.71 10.58 -0.73
N PRO A 125 -4.01 9.54 -0.24
CA PRO A 125 -2.99 9.72 0.79
C PRO A 125 -1.82 10.54 0.26
N ALA A 126 -1.15 11.32 1.12
CA ALA A 126 0.07 12.04 0.71
C ALA A 126 1.27 11.11 0.59
N ALA A 127 1.29 10.03 1.39
CA ALA A 127 2.26 8.95 1.28
C ALA A 127 1.66 7.63 1.78
N TRP A 128 2.17 6.52 1.28
CA TRP A 128 1.75 5.19 1.69
C TRP A 128 2.83 4.14 1.49
N VAL A 129 2.74 3.07 2.27
CA VAL A 129 3.62 1.89 2.19
C VAL A 129 2.83 0.62 2.49
N CYS A 130 3.22 -0.49 1.88
CA CYS A 130 2.71 -1.83 2.16
C CYS A 130 3.75 -2.63 2.94
N LEU A 131 3.31 -3.27 4.02
CA LEU A 131 4.04 -4.30 4.75
C LEU A 131 3.34 -5.63 4.48
N ASP A 132 3.98 -6.49 3.71
CA ASP A 132 3.38 -7.72 3.19
C ASP A 132 4.46 -8.78 2.99
N ASP A 133 4.13 -10.07 3.07
CA ASP A 133 5.06 -11.16 2.74
C ASP A 133 4.85 -11.70 1.31
N GLU A 134 3.73 -11.39 0.67
CA GLU A 134 3.47 -11.71 -0.74
C GLU A 134 4.33 -10.87 -1.70
N GLU A 135 4.47 -11.37 -2.93
CA GLU A 135 5.13 -10.63 -4.00
C GLU A 135 4.20 -9.55 -4.55
N LEU A 136 4.63 -8.29 -4.50
CA LEU A 136 3.86 -7.11 -4.94
C LEU A 136 4.53 -6.33 -6.08
N LEU A 137 5.75 -6.69 -6.47
CA LEU A 137 6.52 -6.01 -7.52
C LEU A 137 6.87 -6.96 -8.66
N ASP A 138 7.34 -8.17 -8.35
CA ASP A 138 7.85 -9.11 -9.35
C ASP A 138 6.76 -10.09 -9.83
N GLY A 139 7.02 -10.73 -10.98
CA GLY A 139 6.07 -11.67 -11.61
C GLY A 139 5.11 -11.03 -12.63
N GLU A 140 4.40 -11.90 -13.36
CA GLU A 140 3.43 -11.51 -14.40
C GLU A 140 2.16 -10.92 -13.78
N GLU A 141 1.70 -11.48 -12.66
CA GLU A 141 0.51 -11.00 -11.94
C GLU A 141 0.68 -9.56 -11.43
N CYS A 142 1.91 -9.17 -11.08
CA CYS A 142 2.21 -7.81 -10.60
C CYS A 142 2.44 -6.79 -11.73
N ALA A 143 2.56 -7.24 -12.99
CA ALA A 143 3.05 -6.41 -14.08
C ALA A 143 2.13 -5.20 -14.39
N GLU A 144 0.81 -5.37 -14.25
CA GLU A 144 -0.17 -4.32 -14.53
C GLU A 144 -0.02 -3.12 -13.58
N ARG A 145 0.28 -3.37 -12.30
CA ARG A 145 0.32 -2.32 -11.27
C ARG A 145 1.71 -2.07 -10.67
N ARG A 146 2.76 -2.75 -11.14
CA ARG A 146 4.16 -2.58 -10.68
C ARG A 146 4.56 -1.12 -10.49
N ALA A 147 4.32 -0.28 -11.50
CA ALA A 147 4.68 1.14 -11.46
C ALA A 147 3.99 1.93 -10.33
N MET A 148 2.81 1.49 -9.87
CA MET A 148 2.13 2.09 -8.72
C MET A 148 2.77 1.69 -7.38
N PHE A 149 3.38 0.50 -7.31
CA PHE A 149 3.94 -0.07 -6.08
C PHE A 149 5.45 0.17 -5.93
N GLU A 150 6.16 0.50 -7.01
CA GLU A 150 7.58 0.85 -6.95
C GLU A 150 7.83 2.02 -5.97
N GLY A 151 8.66 1.77 -4.95
CA GLY A 151 8.92 2.74 -3.88
C GLY A 151 7.85 2.77 -2.76
N HIS A 152 6.92 1.83 -2.76
CA HIS A 152 5.84 1.72 -1.77
C HIS A 152 5.78 0.37 -1.06
N VAL A 153 6.69 -0.57 -1.34
CA VAL A 153 6.64 -1.93 -0.79
C VAL A 153 7.82 -2.21 0.13
N VAL A 154 7.52 -2.76 1.30
CA VAL A 154 8.46 -3.46 2.16
C VAL A 154 8.01 -4.90 2.28
N GLN A 155 8.57 -5.73 1.39
CA GLN A 155 8.32 -7.16 1.40
C GLN A 155 9.07 -7.80 2.58
N THR A 156 8.33 -8.52 3.41
CA THR A 156 8.85 -9.30 4.51
C THR A 156 9.16 -10.72 4.05
N ARG A 157 9.97 -11.43 4.84
CA ARG A 157 10.10 -12.87 4.66
C ARG A 157 9.11 -13.53 5.61
N SER A 158 8.27 -14.42 5.09
CA SER A 158 7.23 -15.07 5.88
C SER A 158 7.76 -15.77 7.13
N ASP A 159 8.98 -16.32 7.08
CA ASP A 159 9.61 -17.04 8.21
C ASP A 159 10.32 -16.13 9.23
N VAL A 160 10.37 -14.82 8.98
CA VAL A 160 11.05 -13.84 9.84
C VAL A 160 10.08 -12.79 10.38
N GLY A 161 9.10 -12.36 9.59
CA GLY A 161 8.26 -11.22 9.95
C GLY A 161 8.87 -9.87 9.63
N LEU A 162 8.23 -8.83 10.18
CA LEU A 162 8.66 -7.45 10.11
C LEU A 162 9.83 -7.18 11.06
N THR A 163 10.97 -6.78 10.51
CA THR A 163 12.15 -6.41 11.30
C THR A 163 12.26 -4.90 11.53
N ALA A 164 13.13 -4.51 12.47
CA ALA A 164 13.43 -3.10 12.74
C ALA A 164 14.02 -2.39 11.50
N GLU A 165 14.86 -3.08 10.72
CA GLU A 165 15.43 -2.56 9.47
C GLU A 165 14.35 -2.31 8.41
N GLN A 166 13.37 -3.22 8.31
CA GLN A 166 12.24 -3.08 7.41
C GLN A 166 11.31 -1.94 7.84
N ALA A 167 11.04 -1.78 9.12
CA ALA A 167 10.33 -0.62 9.65
C ALA A 167 11.07 0.70 9.34
N ALA A 168 12.39 0.75 9.53
CA ALA A 168 13.20 1.91 9.16
C ALA A 168 13.16 2.20 7.65
N ARG A 169 13.19 1.15 6.81
CA ARG A 169 13.01 1.27 5.36
C ARG A 169 11.64 1.82 5.01
N ALA A 170 10.56 1.35 5.64
CA ALA A 170 9.21 1.88 5.44
C ALA A 170 9.15 3.38 5.76
N VAL A 171 9.74 3.83 6.87
CA VAL A 171 9.86 5.25 7.22
C VAL A 171 10.60 6.04 6.14
N ALA A 172 11.70 5.49 5.60
CA ALA A 172 12.47 6.15 4.54
C ALA A 172 11.66 6.32 3.25
N LEU A 173 10.90 5.30 2.84
CA LEU A 173 10.01 5.38 1.67
C LEU A 173 8.94 6.45 1.86
N LEU A 174 8.28 6.47 3.03
CA LEU A 174 7.26 7.47 3.35
C LEU A 174 7.82 8.89 3.31
N ARG A 175 9.01 9.12 3.87
CA ARG A 175 9.69 10.43 3.82
C ARG A 175 10.02 10.86 2.39
N ALA A 176 10.48 9.94 1.54
CA ALA A 176 10.80 10.24 0.16
C ALA A 176 9.56 10.72 -0.62
N GLN A 177 8.43 10.04 -0.43
CA GLN A 177 7.15 10.41 -1.06
C GLN A 177 6.69 11.80 -0.61
N LEU A 178 6.71 12.07 0.70
CA LEU A 178 6.31 13.35 1.29
C LEU A 178 7.19 14.52 0.82
N ALA A 179 8.49 14.29 0.62
CA ALA A 179 9.40 15.30 0.07
C ALA A 179 9.13 15.56 -1.42
N GLY A 180 8.78 14.53 -2.20
CA GLY A 180 8.47 14.63 -3.62
C GLY A 180 7.19 15.41 -3.93
N SER A 181 6.18 15.32 -3.07
CA SER A 181 4.90 16.03 -3.26
C SER A 181 5.02 17.56 -3.22
N GLY A 182 6.10 18.11 -2.66
CA GLY A 182 6.33 19.57 -2.59
C GLY A 182 6.90 20.21 -3.85
N SER A 183 7.40 19.42 -4.82
CA SER A 183 8.22 19.97 -5.92
C SER A 183 7.49 20.17 -7.25
N THR A 184 6.27 19.67 -7.44
CA THR A 184 5.55 19.72 -8.73
C THR A 184 4.83 21.05 -9.00
N SER A 185 4.63 21.92 -8.01
CA SER A 185 3.90 23.19 -8.20
C SER A 185 4.71 24.35 -8.78
N LYS A 186 5.98 24.17 -9.20
CA LYS A 186 6.82 25.27 -9.71
C LYS A 186 7.33 25.10 -11.14
N ARG A 187 6.72 24.25 -11.96
CA ARG A 187 6.72 24.51 -13.42
C ARG A 187 5.58 25.48 -13.71
N ARG A 188 5.87 26.75 -13.41
CA ARG A 188 5.22 27.89 -14.04
C ARG A 188 5.31 27.60 -15.54
N TRP A 189 4.16 27.31 -16.16
CA TRP A 189 4.01 27.39 -17.60
C TRP A 189 4.41 28.81 -17.95
N GLY A 190 5.69 28.96 -18.32
CA GLY A 190 6.16 30.19 -18.92
C GLY A 190 5.44 30.27 -20.23
N ASP A 191 4.57 31.27 -20.32
CA ASP A 191 4.20 31.96 -21.54
C ASP A 191 5.37 31.88 -22.53
N GLY A 192 5.24 30.99 -23.50
CA GLY A 192 6.24 30.67 -24.50
C GLY A 192 5.50 30.44 -25.80
N GLU A 193 5.02 31.56 -26.33
CA GLU A 193 4.84 31.88 -27.75
C GLU A 193 4.29 30.78 -28.67
N GLU A 194 3.05 31.01 -29.09
CA GLU A 194 2.49 30.53 -30.34
C GLU A 194 3.46 30.84 -31.51
N GLU A 195 4.24 29.86 -31.95
CA GLU A 195 4.63 29.80 -33.35
C GLU A 195 3.81 28.70 -34.01
N GLY A 196 2.89 29.14 -34.87
CA GLY A 196 2.04 28.27 -35.65
C GLY A 196 2.86 27.47 -36.66
N GLU A 197 2.65 26.17 -36.65
CA GLU A 197 2.92 25.32 -37.82
C GLU A 197 1.57 24.92 -38.43
N GLU A 198 1.31 25.58 -39.55
CA GLU A 198 0.32 25.27 -40.57
C GLU A 198 0.50 23.81 -41.03
N TYR A 199 -0.45 22.94 -40.69
CA TYR A 199 -0.51 21.59 -41.24
C TYR A 199 -1.41 21.58 -42.48
N ASP A 200 -0.76 21.33 -43.60
CA ASP A 200 -1.32 21.19 -44.94
C ASP A 200 -2.28 19.98 -45.00
N GLU A 201 -3.54 20.25 -45.35
CA GLU A 201 -4.52 19.23 -45.70
C GLU A 201 -4.13 18.61 -47.04
N ASN A 202 -3.68 17.35 -47.06
CA ASN A 202 -3.92 16.40 -48.15
C ASN A 202 -3.10 15.12 -47.92
N VAL A 203 -3.73 13.99 -47.60
CA VAL A 203 -3.65 12.73 -48.37
C VAL A 203 -4.81 11.83 -47.93
N THR A 204 -5.85 11.83 -48.76
CA THR A 204 -6.91 10.81 -48.83
C THR A 204 -6.43 9.49 -49.45
N GLN A 205 -7.19 8.43 -49.17
CA GLN A 205 -7.24 7.09 -49.80
C GLN A 205 -6.19 6.08 -49.31
N GLY A 206 -6.51 4.86 -48.90
CA GLY A 206 -7.75 4.09 -48.93
C GLY A 206 -7.37 2.62 -48.80
N LEU A 207 -8.18 1.78 -48.14
CA LEU A 207 -8.32 0.34 -48.40
C LEU A 207 -9.37 -0.27 -47.46
N GLN A 208 -10.62 -0.27 -47.93
CA GLN A 208 -11.54 -1.37 -47.71
C GLN A 208 -11.03 -2.57 -48.53
N THR A 209 -10.95 -3.76 -47.93
CA THR A 209 -11.57 -5.01 -48.47
C THR A 209 -11.25 -6.22 -47.59
N HIS A 210 -12.32 -6.97 -47.29
CA HIS A 210 -12.43 -8.43 -47.13
C HIS A 210 -11.47 -9.20 -46.19
N LEU A 211 -12.07 -9.93 -45.23
CA LEU A 211 -12.29 -11.37 -45.43
C LEU A 211 -13.35 -11.93 -44.46
N SER A 212 -14.35 -12.52 -45.09
CA SER A 212 -15.42 -13.31 -44.49
C SER A 212 -14.95 -14.75 -44.27
N ALA A 213 -15.49 -15.38 -43.23
CA ALA A 213 -15.88 -16.79 -43.16
C ALA A 213 -14.83 -17.89 -43.49
N VAL A 214 -14.51 -18.69 -42.47
CA VAL A 214 -14.36 -20.14 -42.67
C VAL A 214 -15.28 -20.84 -41.67
N SER A 215 -16.28 -21.51 -42.24
CA SER A 215 -17.12 -22.50 -41.59
C SER A 215 -16.88 -23.83 -42.30
N ARG A 216 -16.77 -24.90 -41.51
CA ARG A 216 -16.99 -26.34 -41.80
C ARG A 216 -15.78 -27.29 -41.87
N THR A 217 -16.07 -28.46 -41.27
CA THR A 217 -15.54 -29.83 -41.44
C THR A 217 -14.23 -30.08 -40.69
N VAL A 218 -14.15 -31.01 -39.73
CA VAL A 218 -14.74 -32.38 -39.66
C VAL A 218 -15.27 -32.69 -38.25
#